data_AF-A0A832X414-F1
#
_entry.id   AF-A0A832X414-F1
#
_cell.length_a   1.000
_cell.length_b   1.000
_cell.length_c   1.000
_cell.angle_alpha   90.00
_cell.angle_beta   90.00
_cell.angle_gamma   90.00
#
_symmetry.space_group_name_H-M   'P 1'
#
loop_
_entity.id
_entity.type
_entity.pdbx_description
1 polymer ?
#
loop_
_entity_poly.entity_id
_entity_poly.type
_entity_poly.pdbx_seq_one_letter_code
_entity_poly.pdbx_strand_id
1 'polypeptide(L)'
;MALPDEIEESLCRCGGIAGLTERLPGDEALKRESALHRALADPIRLKILAMLAVQPLCVCVIKAVLGIADSKLSYHLSVLKKVGLIVGEAQGNWIIYRLTDLGGVAWARRIAGDTPGMDRAGSENSGPGGLSHP
;
A
#
# COMPACT_ATOMS: atom_id res chain seq x y z
N MET A 1 43.86 0.54 -6.44
CA MET A 1 42.95 -0.59 -6.15
C MET A 1 42.34 -1.00 -7.47
N ALA A 2 42.66 -2.18 -8.00
CA ALA A 2 42.04 -2.67 -9.23
C ALA A 2 40.62 -3.19 -8.91
N LEU A 3 39.69 -3.02 -9.84
CA LEU A 3 38.35 -3.59 -9.74
C LEU A 3 38.47 -5.11 -9.99
N PRO A 4 37.62 -5.96 -9.37
CA PRO A 4 37.52 -7.36 -9.77
C PRO A 4 37.13 -7.48 -11.25
N ASP A 5 37.78 -8.40 -11.98
CA ASP A 5 37.61 -8.60 -13.43
C ASP A 5 36.14 -8.73 -13.86
N GLU A 6 35.32 -9.45 -13.07
CA GLU A 6 33.88 -9.62 -13.33
C GLU A 6 33.08 -8.31 -13.36
N ILE A 7 33.47 -7.34 -12.51
CA ILE A 7 32.83 -6.03 -12.44
C ILE A 7 33.31 -5.17 -13.61
N GLU A 8 34.61 -5.24 -13.93
CA GLU A 8 35.20 -4.51 -15.05
C GLU A 8 34.59 -4.95 -16.39
N GLU A 9 34.47 -6.26 -16.62
CA GLU A 9 33.79 -6.80 -17.79
C GLU A 9 32.31 -6.38 -17.85
N SER A 10 31.61 -6.42 -16.72
CA SER A 10 30.19 -6.04 -16.66
C SER A 10 29.98 -4.55 -16.95
N LEU A 11 30.87 -3.69 -16.44
CA LEU A 11 30.88 -2.26 -16.75
C LEU A 11 31.21 -2.03 -18.22
N CYS A 12 32.22 -2.71 -18.77
CA CYS A 12 32.56 -2.62 -20.18
C CYS A 12 31.35 -2.98 -21.08
N ARG A 13 30.64 -4.08 -20.75
CA ARG A 13 29.43 -4.51 -21.47
C ARG A 13 28.30 -3.48 -21.47
N CYS A 14 28.20 -2.63 -20.45
CA CYS A 14 27.18 -1.58 -20.40
C CYS A 14 27.67 -0.19 -20.83
N GLY A 15 28.88 -0.04 -21.38
CA GLY A 15 29.43 1.26 -21.81
C GLY A 15 30.18 2.02 -20.73
N GLY A 16 30.75 1.30 -19.76
CA GLY A 16 31.46 1.85 -18.61
C GLY A 16 30.53 2.58 -17.64
N ILE A 17 31.10 3.49 -16.85
CA ILE A 17 30.34 4.30 -15.90
C ILE A 17 29.29 5.18 -16.60
N ALA A 18 29.62 5.69 -17.79
CA ALA A 18 28.70 6.53 -18.57
C ALA A 18 27.43 5.74 -18.95
N GLY A 19 27.59 4.56 -19.56
CA GLY A 19 26.45 3.76 -19.95
C GLY A 19 25.70 3.11 -18.77
N LEU A 20 26.36 2.86 -17.63
CA LEU A 20 25.65 2.55 -16.38
C LEU A 20 24.78 3.73 -15.92
N THR A 21 25.32 4.94 -15.94
CA THR A 21 24.60 6.17 -15.53
C THR A 21 23.38 6.42 -16.41
N GLU A 22 23.50 6.24 -17.72
CA GLU A 22 22.38 6.38 -18.67
C GLU A 22 21.25 5.36 -18.43
N ARG A 23 21.56 4.21 -17.83
CA ARG A 23 20.58 3.18 -17.49
C ARG A 23 19.87 3.42 -16.16
N LEU A 24 20.38 4.30 -15.31
CA LEU A 24 19.74 4.58 -14.03
C LEU A 24 18.44 5.36 -14.23
N PRO A 25 17.40 5.10 -13.42
CA PRO A 25 16.24 5.99 -13.36
C PRO A 25 16.71 7.39 -12.96
N GLY A 26 16.14 8.42 -13.57
CA GLY A 26 16.46 9.80 -13.19
C GLY A 26 16.11 10.10 -11.73
N ASP A 27 16.81 11.05 -11.13
CA ASP A 27 16.70 11.41 -9.70
C ASP A 27 15.27 11.65 -9.21
N GLU A 28 14.41 12.25 -10.04
CA GLU A 28 13.01 12.47 -9.67
C GLU A 28 12.21 11.18 -9.54
N ALA A 29 12.51 10.15 -10.34
CA ALA A 29 11.91 8.83 -10.18
C ALA A 29 12.38 8.19 -8.86
N LEU A 30 13.69 8.25 -8.57
CA LEU A 30 14.26 7.72 -7.33
C LEU A 30 13.71 8.44 -6.08
N LYS A 31 13.51 9.76 -6.15
CA LYS A 31 12.87 10.53 -5.06
C LYS A 31 11.43 10.10 -4.82
N ARG A 32 10.65 9.84 -5.87
CA ARG A 32 9.27 9.32 -5.75
C ARG A 32 9.24 7.94 -5.10
N GLU A 33 10.08 7.02 -5.55
CA GLU A 33 10.20 5.68 -4.95
C GLU A 33 10.64 5.74 -3.49
N SER A 34 11.64 6.57 -3.18
CA SER A 34 12.09 6.80 -1.80
C SER A 34 10.97 7.32 -0.91
N ALA A 35 10.16 8.26 -1.38
CA ALA A 35 9.01 8.77 -0.62
C ALA A 35 7.97 7.67 -0.35
N LEU A 36 7.67 6.83 -1.34
CA LEU A 36 6.78 5.69 -1.21
C LEU A 36 7.32 4.68 -0.19
N HIS A 37 8.59 4.30 -0.29
CA HIS A 37 9.25 3.40 0.67
C HIS A 37 9.23 3.96 2.10
N ARG A 38 9.53 5.25 2.28
CA ARG A 38 9.44 5.90 3.60
C ARG A 38 8.03 5.90 4.16
N ALA A 39 7.01 6.07 3.33
CA ALA A 39 5.62 5.95 3.76
C ALA A 39 5.27 4.52 4.20
N LEU A 40 5.92 3.50 3.65
CA LEU A 40 5.64 2.09 3.96
C LEU A 40 6.50 1.54 5.09
N ALA A 41 7.63 2.18 5.42
CA ALA A 41 8.57 1.77 6.47
C ALA A 41 8.08 2.09 7.91
N ASP A 42 6.77 2.11 8.16
CA ASP A 42 6.20 2.42 9.48
C ASP A 42 5.05 1.47 9.82
N PRO A 43 5.09 0.83 11.00
CA PRO A 43 4.13 -0.22 11.34
C PRO A 43 2.70 0.31 11.52
N ILE A 44 2.51 1.57 11.93
CA ILE A 44 1.17 2.15 12.06
C ILE A 44 0.59 2.38 10.66
N ARG A 45 1.39 2.90 9.73
CA ARG A 45 0.96 3.09 8.34
C ARG A 45 0.63 1.76 7.66
N LEU A 46 1.42 0.72 7.89
CA LEU A 46 1.13 -0.62 7.41
C LEU A 46 -0.18 -1.18 7.99
N LYS A 47 -0.44 -1.00 9.29
CA LYS A 47 -1.73 -1.38 9.90
C LYS A 47 -2.91 -0.62 9.28
N ILE A 48 -2.76 0.67 9.00
CA ILE A 48 -3.80 1.46 8.31
C ILE A 48 -4.10 0.85 6.93
N LEU A 49 -3.07 0.57 6.14
CA LEU A 49 -3.25 -0.06 4.82
C LEU A 49 -3.91 -1.44 4.93
N ALA A 50 -3.53 -2.24 5.93
CA ALA A 50 -4.14 -3.53 6.20
C ALA A 50 -5.64 -3.42 6.48
N MET A 51 -6.03 -2.49 7.35
CA MET A 51 -7.44 -2.24 7.67
C MET A 51 -8.22 -1.76 6.42
N LEU A 52 -7.62 -0.87 5.62
CA LEU A 52 -8.24 -0.34 4.41
C LEU A 52 -8.29 -1.35 3.25
N ALA A 53 -7.45 -2.39 3.28
CA ALA A 53 -7.52 -3.51 2.36
C ALA A 53 -8.72 -4.42 2.63
N VAL A 54 -9.18 -4.47 3.89
CA VAL A 54 -10.41 -5.20 4.27
C VAL A 54 -11.63 -4.42 3.79
N GLN A 55 -11.71 -3.12 4.11
CA GLN A 55 -12.82 -2.26 3.68
C GLN A 55 -12.49 -0.76 3.82
N PRO A 56 -13.23 0.14 3.14
CA PRO A 56 -13.17 1.57 3.42
C PRO A 56 -13.60 1.91 4.85
N LEU A 57 -12.88 2.82 5.51
CA LEU A 57 -13.11 3.16 6.93
C LEU A 57 -13.07 4.67 7.17
N CYS A 58 -13.90 5.13 8.11
CA CYS A 58 -13.78 6.49 8.63
C CYS A 58 -12.66 6.62 9.66
N VAL A 59 -12.23 7.85 9.94
CA VAL A 59 -11.17 8.15 10.92
C VAL A 59 -11.48 7.58 12.32
N CYS A 60 -12.75 7.54 12.73
CA CYS A 60 -13.15 7.08 14.06
C CYS A 60 -12.90 5.60 14.25
N VAL A 61 -13.18 4.77 13.24
CA VAL A 61 -12.91 3.33 13.31
C VAL A 61 -11.41 3.06 13.30
N ILE A 62 -10.65 3.74 12.44
CA ILE A 62 -9.19 3.62 12.38
C ILE A 62 -8.56 4.00 13.74
N LYS A 63 -9.05 5.08 14.37
CA LYS A 63 -8.61 5.51 15.70
C LYS A 63 -8.93 4.48 16.77
N ALA A 64 -10.15 3.93 16.78
CA ALA A 64 -10.58 2.95 17.76
C ALA A 64 -9.70 1.70 17.75
N VAL A 65 -9.28 1.24 16.56
CA VAL A 65 -8.38 0.08 16.41
C VAL A 65 -6.94 0.42 16.82
N LEU A 66 -6.43 1.61 16.48
CA LEU A 66 -5.02 1.96 16.73
C LEU A 66 -4.76 2.47 18.15
N GLY A 67 -5.75 3.06 18.83
CA GLY A 67 -5.58 3.62 20.17
C GLY A 67 -4.59 4.79 20.25
N ILE A 68 -4.42 5.55 19.17
CA ILE A 68 -3.47 6.68 19.09
C ILE A 68 -4.15 8.04 19.14
N ALA A 69 -3.37 9.08 19.48
CA ALA A 69 -3.82 10.47 19.46
C ALA A 69 -4.21 10.94 18.03
N ASP A 70 -5.15 11.87 17.95
CA ASP A 70 -5.69 12.39 16.68
C ASP A 70 -4.65 13.08 15.82
N SER A 71 -3.73 13.83 16.43
CA SER A 71 -2.63 14.49 15.72
C SER A 71 -1.71 13.47 15.05
N LYS A 72 -1.41 12.37 15.74
CA LYS A 72 -0.59 11.27 15.22
C LYS A 72 -1.30 10.54 14.09
N LEU A 73 -2.58 10.19 14.26
CA LEU A 73 -3.37 9.56 13.22
C LEU A 73 -3.45 10.43 11.96
N SER A 74 -3.76 11.72 12.13
CA SER A 74 -3.85 12.68 11.04
C SER A 74 -2.54 12.79 10.26
N TYR A 75 -1.39 12.77 10.97
CA TYR A 75 -0.08 12.72 10.34
C TYR A 75 0.10 11.47 9.47
N HIS A 76 -0.20 10.28 10.00
CA HIS A 76 -0.08 9.03 9.25
C HIS A 76 -0.97 9.01 8.00
N LEU A 77 -2.24 9.46 8.12
CA LEU A 77 -3.18 9.55 6.99
C LEU A 77 -2.69 10.57 5.94
N SER A 78 -2.15 11.71 6.37
CA SER A 78 -1.59 12.72 5.47
C SER A 78 -0.39 12.20 4.69
N VAL A 79 0.54 11.49 5.36
CA VAL A 79 1.70 10.87 4.70
C VAL A 79 1.25 9.87 3.64
N LEU A 80 0.33 8.97 3.97
CA LEU A 80 -0.20 7.97 3.03
C LEU A 80 -0.94 8.61 1.86
N LYS A 81 -1.73 9.66 2.10
CA LYS A 81 -2.44 10.42 1.06
C LYS A 81 -1.47 11.15 0.14
N LYS A 82 -0.39 11.74 0.69
CA LYS A 82 0.62 12.48 -0.08
C LYS A 82 1.35 11.61 -1.09
N VAL A 83 1.62 10.35 -0.76
CA VAL A 83 2.21 9.38 -1.70
C VAL A 83 1.17 8.62 -2.52
N GLY A 84 -0.11 8.99 -2.41
CA GLY A 84 -1.19 8.43 -3.22
C GLY A 84 -1.57 7.00 -2.88
N LEU A 85 -1.22 6.47 -1.70
CA LEU A 85 -1.59 5.11 -1.29
C LEU A 85 -3.04 5.00 -0.82
N ILE A 86 -3.60 6.11 -0.31
CA ILE A 86 -4.99 6.19 0.14
C ILE A 86 -5.64 7.45 -0.41
N VAL A 87 -6.96 7.40 -0.54
CA VAL A 87 -7.81 8.56 -0.79
C VAL A 87 -8.85 8.67 0.32
N GLY A 88 -9.25 9.90 0.63
CA GLY A 88 -10.32 10.18 1.59
C GLY A 88 -11.38 11.04 0.92
N GLU A 89 -12.64 10.62 1.01
CA GLU A 89 -13.79 11.31 0.42
C GLU A 89 -14.81 11.70 1.48
N ALA A 90 -15.40 12.87 1.33
CA ALA A 90 -16.45 13.35 2.22
C ALA A 90 -17.76 12.60 1.93
N GLN A 91 -18.36 12.04 2.98
CA GLN A 91 -19.68 11.42 2.97
C GLN A 91 -20.47 11.92 4.17
N GLY A 92 -21.31 12.94 3.91
CA GLY A 92 -21.99 13.68 4.97
C GLY A 92 -21.00 14.31 5.95
N ASN A 93 -21.11 13.95 7.22
CA ASN A 93 -20.25 14.45 8.30
C ASN A 93 -18.92 13.70 8.44
N TRP A 94 -18.66 12.71 7.58
CA TRP A 94 -17.51 11.81 7.70
C TRP A 94 -16.56 11.94 6.52
N ILE A 95 -15.29 11.61 6.74
CA ILE A 95 -14.33 11.32 5.67
C ILE A 95 -14.09 9.82 5.68
N ILE A 96 -14.40 9.16 4.57
CA ILE A 96 -14.17 7.73 4.37
C ILE A 96 -12.88 7.55 3.59
N TYR A 97 -11.93 6.83 4.18
CA TYR A 97 -10.66 6.47 3.55
C TYR A 97 -10.75 5.11 2.87
N ARG A 98 -10.08 4.97 1.73
CA ARG A 98 -9.89 3.69 1.03
C ARG A 98 -8.52 3.62 0.37
N LEU A 99 -8.08 2.41 0.02
CA LEU A 99 -6.90 2.23 -0.83
C LEU A 99 -7.17 2.80 -2.23
N THR A 100 -6.12 3.36 -2.83
CA THR A 100 -6.07 3.62 -4.27
C THR A 100 -5.57 2.37 -5.00
N ASP A 101 -5.56 2.39 -6.34
CA ASP A 101 -4.95 1.30 -7.13
C ASP A 101 -3.47 1.10 -6.78
N LEU A 102 -2.73 2.21 -6.62
CA LEU A 102 -1.34 2.19 -6.16
C LEU A 102 -1.24 1.57 -4.75
N GLY A 103 -2.14 1.95 -3.84
CA GLY A 103 -2.24 1.39 -2.50
C GLY A 103 -2.48 -0.12 -2.51
N GLY A 104 -3.42 -0.58 -3.34
CA GLY A 104 -3.76 -1.98 -3.52
C GLY A 104 -2.59 -2.80 -4.05
N VAL A 105 -1.91 -2.32 -5.11
CA VAL A 105 -0.72 -2.98 -5.67
C VAL A 105 0.42 -3.02 -4.66
N ALA A 106 0.67 -1.90 -3.97
CA ALA A 106 1.73 -1.80 -2.96
C ALA A 106 1.48 -2.70 -1.75
N TRP A 107 0.21 -2.93 -1.39
CA TRP A 107 -0.19 -3.85 -0.33
C TRP A 107 -0.08 -5.31 -0.77
N ALA A 108 -0.67 -5.66 -1.93
CA ALA A 108 -0.71 -7.03 -2.45
C ALA A 108 0.68 -7.63 -2.67
N ARG A 109 1.64 -6.83 -3.18
CA ARG A 109 3.02 -7.28 -3.40
C ARG A 109 3.77 -7.67 -2.11
N ARG A 110 3.27 -7.31 -0.93
CA ARG A 110 3.99 -7.50 0.35
C ARG A 110 3.39 -8.57 1.26
N ILE A 111 2.08 -8.83 1.19
CA ILE A 111 1.36 -9.71 2.12
C ILE A 111 0.93 -11.04 1.47
N ALA A 112 1.36 -11.32 0.25
CA ALA A 112 1.12 -12.60 -0.44
C ALA A 112 1.66 -13.86 0.30
N GLY A 113 2.26 -13.72 1.49
CA GLY A 113 2.67 -14.84 2.35
C GLY A 113 2.02 -14.92 3.73
N ASP A 114 1.18 -13.97 4.17
CA ASP A 114 0.69 -13.94 5.57
C ASP A 114 -0.72 -13.33 5.70
N THR A 115 -1.70 -13.93 5.02
CA THR A 115 -3.12 -13.58 5.22
C THR A 115 -3.73 -14.59 6.21
N PRO A 116 -4.06 -14.21 7.46
CA PRO A 116 -4.89 -15.05 8.30
C PRO A 116 -6.32 -15.01 7.74
N GLY A 117 -6.82 -16.17 7.30
CA GLY A 117 -8.24 -16.49 7.22
C GLY A 117 -9.14 -15.49 6.49
N MET A 118 -9.03 -15.41 5.15
CA MET A 118 -10.20 -15.11 4.34
C MET A 118 -10.95 -16.43 4.13
N ASP A 119 -11.69 -16.86 5.14
CA ASP A 119 -12.60 -17.99 5.01
C ASP A 119 -13.63 -17.65 3.94
N ARG A 120 -13.73 -18.56 2.97
CA ARG A 120 -14.66 -18.50 1.84
C ARG A 120 -16.11 -18.51 2.38
N ALA A 121 -16.73 -17.34 2.48
CA ALA A 121 -18.18 -17.25 2.55
C ALA A 121 -18.76 -17.74 1.21
N GLY A 122 -19.65 -18.73 1.30
CA GLY A 122 -20.08 -19.59 0.21
C GLY A 122 -20.87 -18.91 -0.91
N SER A 123 -20.59 -19.38 -2.13
CA SER A 123 -21.57 -19.58 -3.20
C SER A 123 -21.78 -21.11 -3.27
N GLU A 124 -22.92 -21.72 -3.55
CA GLU A 124 -24.29 -21.36 -3.88
C GLU A 124 -25.05 -22.69 -3.72
N ASN A 125 -26.31 -22.70 -3.26
CA ASN A 125 -27.32 -23.29 -4.13
C ASN A 125 -28.73 -22.85 -3.74
N SER A 126 -29.40 -22.33 -4.74
CA SER A 126 -30.81 -21.98 -4.80
C SER A 126 -31.68 -23.22 -4.70
N GLY A 127 -32.71 -23.17 -3.86
CA GLY A 127 -33.87 -24.06 -3.91
C GLY A 127 -35.14 -23.22 -3.77
N PRO A 128 -36.15 -23.37 -4.65
CA PRO A 128 -37.38 -22.60 -4.55
C PRO A 128 -38.35 -23.29 -3.58
N GLY A 129 -38.94 -22.52 -2.67
CA GLY A 129 -40.02 -22.92 -1.77
C GLY A 129 -40.12 -21.85 -0.70
N GLY A 130 -41.20 -21.11 -0.50
CA GLY A 130 -42.60 -21.45 -0.67
C GLY A 130 -43.31 -20.90 0.58
N LEU A 131 -44.10 -19.85 0.39
CA LEU A 131 -45.28 -19.45 1.17
C LEU A 131 -45.17 -19.07 2.68
N SER A 132 -45.77 -17.89 2.92
CA SER A 132 -46.66 -17.52 4.04
C SER A 132 -46.12 -16.74 5.25
N HIS A 133 -46.74 -15.58 5.43
CA HIS A 133 -46.84 -14.76 6.64
C HIS A 133 -47.55 -15.52 7.79
N PRO A 134 -47.44 -14.99 9.01
CA PRO A 134 -48.60 -14.26 9.55
C PRO A 134 -48.32 -12.78 9.85
#